data_AF-A3YBW1-F1
#
_entry.id   AF-A3YBW1-F1
#
_cell.length_a   1.000
_cell.length_b   1.000
_cell.length_c   1.000
_cell.angle_alpha   90.00
_cell.angle_beta   90.00
_cell.angle_gamma   90.00
#
_symmetry.space_group_name_H-M   'P 1'
#
loop_
_entity.id
_entity.type
_entity.pdbx_description
1 polymer ?
#
loop_
_entity_poly.entity_id
_entity_poly.type
_entity_poly.pdbx_seq_one_letter_code
_entity_poly.pdbx_strand_id
1 'polypeptide(L)'
;MTAEGEQEGKQIKRLDLAVSMPDVASEIFREIRPNSQLTELDAYAYVPSAMHDFARGLQALQTDGYVLAQYYFKASMQIDKSHTWSVLYQAISQYQLGQWQVAESVFRKLVNNNKEAAILESAHFWLALIHYRQGELEQAQTELESSQRFYVANQQDLVQSLRTQLQHRIDKLQSAHLMAKDKTVLKALDEDASSLKGPLLDVPLFSHDRLMVLLADKPQTSLEYAEFETLSRELTLKGHKPVLFRLLLKQSLKPSLTWIVRDNLVARAIDIISELEQPYDLAIAWLIRGRLAMAMQNSKAAMYLSHANDIAREFEAKLLIREIEIYALLNEAQLEASALKKGVLLERLKALQEGLSQDQLSLLKRLSK
;
A
#
# COMPACT_ATOMS: atom_id res chain seq x y z
N MET A 1 0.27 -38.82 -16.68
CA MET A 1 0.33 -38.49 -18.11
C MET A 1 1.55 -37.62 -18.29
N THR A 2 2.59 -38.15 -18.96
CA THR A 2 3.84 -37.45 -19.22
C THR A 2 3.64 -36.44 -20.34
N ALA A 3 4.00 -35.17 -20.09
CA ALA A 3 3.84 -34.07 -21.03
C ALA A 3 5.08 -33.95 -21.94
N GLU A 4 5.26 -34.91 -22.85
CA GLU A 4 6.24 -34.76 -23.92
C GLU A 4 5.74 -33.71 -24.92
N GLY A 5 6.50 -32.62 -25.06
CA GLY A 5 6.27 -31.57 -26.04
C GLY A 5 7.36 -31.62 -27.10
N GLU A 6 6.96 -31.60 -28.36
CA GLU A 6 7.86 -31.53 -29.51
C GLU A 6 8.52 -30.15 -29.57
N GLN A 7 9.86 -30.12 -29.64
CA GLN A 7 10.62 -28.90 -29.95
C GLN A 7 10.70 -28.72 -31.47
N GLU A 8 9.88 -27.83 -32.02
CA GLU A 8 10.06 -27.30 -33.38
C GLU A 8 10.49 -25.83 -33.31
N GLY A 9 11.80 -25.57 -33.40
CA GLY A 9 12.36 -24.22 -33.40
C GLY A 9 12.13 -23.45 -32.09
N LYS A 10 12.40 -22.14 -32.09
CA LYS A 10 12.29 -21.22 -30.93
C LYS A 10 10.85 -21.06 -30.35
N GLN A 11 9.95 -22.03 -30.56
CA GLN A 11 8.59 -22.03 -30.04
C GLN A 11 8.36 -23.29 -29.20
N ILE A 12 8.14 -23.08 -27.91
CA ILE A 12 7.77 -24.14 -26.97
C ILE A 12 6.23 -24.30 -27.05
N LYS A 13 5.74 -25.35 -27.71
CA LYS A 13 4.31 -25.72 -27.67
C LYS A 13 4.10 -26.74 -26.56
N ARG A 14 3.24 -26.40 -25.60
CA ARG A 14 2.86 -27.30 -24.49
C ARG A 14 1.34 -27.30 -24.33
N LEU A 15 0.79 -28.44 -23.93
CA LEU A 15 -0.66 -28.68 -23.81
C LEU A 15 -1.30 -27.87 -22.68
N ASP A 16 -0.56 -27.62 -21.61
CA ASP A 16 -1.03 -26.89 -20.42
C ASP A 16 0.14 -26.12 -19.82
N LEU A 17 0.00 -24.79 -19.74
CA LEU A 17 1.05 -23.91 -19.20
C LEU A 17 1.34 -24.25 -17.73
N ALA A 18 0.31 -24.50 -16.90
CA ALA A 18 0.48 -24.78 -15.48
C ALA A 18 1.26 -26.08 -15.24
N VAL A 19 1.00 -27.11 -16.06
CA VAL A 19 1.72 -28.38 -16.00
C VAL A 19 3.18 -28.21 -16.44
N SER A 20 3.42 -27.37 -17.45
CA SER A 20 4.75 -27.17 -18.03
C SER A 20 5.56 -26.03 -17.42
N MET A 21 5.05 -25.32 -16.40
CA MET A 21 5.75 -24.20 -15.77
C MET A 21 7.15 -24.56 -15.21
N PRO A 22 7.38 -25.71 -14.56
CA PRO A 22 8.72 -26.10 -14.10
C PRO A 22 9.72 -26.23 -15.25
N ASP A 23 9.28 -26.83 -16.36
CA ASP A 23 10.09 -27.03 -17.56
C ASP A 23 10.40 -25.68 -18.23
N VAL A 24 9.38 -24.83 -18.40
CA VAL A 24 9.54 -23.49 -18.97
C VAL A 24 10.45 -22.63 -18.10
N ALA A 25 10.30 -22.67 -16.77
CA ALA A 25 11.15 -21.94 -15.85
C ALA A 25 12.60 -22.44 -15.90
N SER A 26 12.80 -23.75 -15.99
CA SER A 26 14.12 -24.36 -16.15
C SER A 26 14.77 -23.96 -17.48
N GLU A 27 14.00 -23.87 -18.56
CA GLU A 27 14.47 -23.46 -19.89
C GLU A 27 14.86 -21.97 -19.91
N ILE A 28 14.02 -21.09 -19.35
CA ILE A 28 14.36 -19.67 -19.16
C ILE A 28 15.62 -19.53 -18.28
N PHE A 29 15.73 -20.31 -17.21
CA PHE A 29 16.90 -20.29 -16.35
C PHE A 29 18.18 -20.69 -17.10
N ARG A 30 18.10 -21.71 -17.97
CA ARG A 30 19.20 -22.12 -18.86
C ARG A 30 19.60 -21.01 -19.82
N GLU A 31 18.63 -20.31 -20.42
CA GLU A 31 18.92 -19.20 -21.34
C GLU A 31 19.59 -18.01 -20.64
N ILE A 32 19.17 -17.69 -19.42
CA ILE A 32 19.71 -16.56 -18.65
C ILE A 32 21.08 -16.91 -18.03
N ARG A 33 21.31 -18.19 -17.68
CA ARG A 33 22.55 -18.67 -17.04
C ARG A 33 23.10 -19.92 -17.73
N PRO A 34 23.66 -19.80 -18.95
CA PRO A 34 24.12 -20.95 -19.73
C PRO A 34 25.25 -21.75 -19.07
N ASN A 35 25.96 -21.17 -18.09
CA ASN A 35 27.10 -21.80 -17.41
C ASN A 35 26.79 -22.25 -15.97
N SER A 36 25.55 -22.15 -15.47
CA SER A 36 25.22 -22.65 -14.12
C SER A 36 24.93 -24.14 -14.14
N GLN A 37 25.38 -24.86 -13.10
CA GLN A 37 25.01 -26.26 -12.89
C GLN A 37 23.48 -26.40 -12.81
N LEU A 38 22.96 -27.41 -13.49
CA LEU A 38 21.52 -27.72 -13.60
C LEU A 38 20.91 -27.86 -12.21
N THR A 39 20.07 -26.89 -11.83
CA THR A 39 19.04 -27.12 -10.82
C THR A 39 17.80 -27.58 -11.58
N GLU A 40 17.52 -28.88 -11.63
CA GLU A 40 16.19 -29.33 -12.00
C GLU A 40 15.22 -28.80 -10.93
N LEU A 41 14.27 -27.99 -11.36
CA LEU A 41 13.22 -27.52 -10.47
C LEU A 41 12.27 -28.70 -10.21
N ASP A 42 11.94 -28.92 -8.94
CA ASP A 42 10.97 -29.93 -8.57
C ASP A 42 9.65 -29.70 -9.32
N ALA A 43 9.00 -30.80 -9.71
CA ALA A 43 7.65 -30.73 -10.24
C ALA A 43 6.71 -30.11 -9.21
N TYR A 44 5.80 -29.23 -9.65
CA TYR A 44 4.79 -28.68 -8.75
C TYR A 44 3.95 -29.81 -8.16
N ALA A 45 3.83 -29.84 -6.84
CA ALA A 45 2.95 -30.78 -6.13
C ALA A 45 1.46 -30.41 -6.27
N TYR A 46 1.14 -29.31 -6.95
CA TYR A 46 -0.21 -28.73 -7.03
C TYR A 46 -1.02 -29.24 -8.21
N VAL A 47 -2.34 -29.22 -8.05
CA VAL A 47 -3.28 -29.55 -9.13
C VAL A 47 -3.26 -28.45 -10.21
N PRO A 48 -3.04 -28.77 -11.51
CA PRO A 48 -2.92 -27.75 -12.57
C PRO A 48 -4.13 -26.80 -12.69
N SER A 49 -5.34 -27.32 -12.53
CA SER A 49 -6.55 -26.48 -12.54
C SER A 49 -6.59 -25.49 -11.37
N ALA A 50 -6.06 -25.86 -10.19
CA ALA A 50 -5.92 -24.94 -9.08
C ALA A 50 -4.89 -23.83 -9.40
N MET A 51 -3.84 -24.15 -10.16
CA MET A 51 -2.85 -23.15 -10.60
C MET A 51 -3.45 -22.16 -11.60
N HIS A 52 -4.32 -22.62 -12.50
CA HIS A 52 -5.03 -21.72 -13.42
C HIS A 52 -5.90 -20.72 -12.69
N ASP A 53 -6.70 -21.16 -11.72
CA ASP A 53 -7.53 -20.25 -10.95
C ASP A 53 -6.69 -19.34 -10.05
N PHE A 54 -5.59 -19.84 -9.48
CA PHE A 54 -4.64 -18.98 -8.78
C PHE A 54 -4.06 -17.88 -9.70
N ALA A 55 -3.62 -18.23 -10.91
CA ALA A 55 -3.10 -17.27 -11.88
C ALA A 55 -4.15 -16.24 -12.31
N ARG A 56 -5.41 -16.66 -12.50
CA ARG A 56 -6.54 -15.73 -12.74
C ARG A 56 -6.77 -14.80 -11.55
N GLY A 57 -6.64 -15.30 -10.33
CA GLY A 57 -6.69 -14.48 -9.12
C GLY A 57 -5.59 -13.42 -9.11
N LEU A 58 -4.35 -13.81 -9.41
CA LEU A 58 -3.22 -12.87 -9.52
C LEU A 58 -3.44 -11.83 -10.62
N GLN A 59 -4.03 -12.21 -11.77
CA GLN A 59 -4.38 -11.29 -12.84
C GLN A 59 -5.48 -10.31 -12.39
N ALA A 60 -6.54 -10.81 -11.76
CA ALA A 60 -7.63 -9.99 -11.24
C ALA A 60 -7.15 -8.95 -10.22
N LEU A 61 -6.13 -9.26 -9.41
CA LEU A 61 -5.51 -8.25 -8.52
C LEU A 61 -4.95 -7.03 -9.28
N GLN A 62 -4.51 -7.23 -10.53
CA GLN A 62 -3.89 -6.17 -11.34
C GLN A 62 -4.94 -5.33 -12.09
N THR A 63 -6.06 -5.94 -12.44
CA THR A 63 -7.10 -5.34 -13.29
C THR A 63 -8.34 -5.00 -12.46
N ASP A 64 -9.01 -6.01 -11.92
CA ASP A 64 -10.38 -5.90 -11.41
C ASP A 64 -10.45 -5.61 -9.91
N GLY A 65 -9.39 -5.89 -9.16
CA GLY A 65 -9.30 -5.69 -7.71
C GLY A 65 -9.52 -6.94 -6.87
N TYR A 66 -9.61 -6.74 -5.55
CA TYR A 66 -9.56 -7.84 -4.57
C TYR A 66 -10.84 -8.65 -4.48
N VAL A 67 -12.01 -8.09 -4.82
CA VAL A 67 -13.29 -8.83 -4.80
C VAL A 67 -13.23 -10.00 -5.79
N LEU A 68 -12.90 -9.71 -7.06
CA LEU A 68 -12.80 -10.74 -8.09
C LEU A 68 -11.67 -11.73 -7.81
N ALA A 69 -10.51 -11.22 -7.40
CA ALA A 69 -9.36 -12.06 -7.07
C ALA A 69 -9.68 -13.06 -5.95
N GLN A 70 -10.44 -12.64 -4.93
CA GLN A 70 -10.86 -13.51 -3.84
C GLN A 70 -11.70 -14.70 -4.34
N TYR A 71 -12.57 -14.51 -5.33
CA TYR A 71 -13.34 -15.63 -5.91
C TYR A 71 -12.43 -16.67 -6.56
N TYR A 72 -11.43 -16.22 -7.33
CA TYR A 72 -10.48 -17.12 -7.97
C TYR A 72 -9.58 -17.86 -6.97
N PHE A 73 -9.09 -17.18 -5.92
CA PHE A 73 -8.31 -17.84 -4.87
C PHE A 73 -9.14 -18.88 -4.10
N LYS A 74 -10.42 -18.57 -3.81
CA LYS A 74 -11.35 -19.53 -3.22
C LYS A 74 -11.58 -20.74 -4.12
N ALA A 75 -11.75 -20.53 -5.42
CA ALA A 75 -11.90 -21.62 -6.40
C ALA A 75 -10.65 -22.51 -6.44
N SER A 76 -9.45 -21.92 -6.50
CA SER A 76 -8.18 -22.65 -6.42
C SER A 76 -8.09 -23.51 -5.15
N MET A 77 -8.47 -22.97 -3.99
CA MET A 77 -8.49 -23.71 -2.72
C MET A 77 -9.56 -24.81 -2.64
N GLN A 78 -10.67 -24.66 -3.35
CA GLN A 78 -11.69 -25.72 -3.45
C GLN A 78 -11.17 -26.91 -4.26
N ILE A 79 -10.41 -26.63 -5.32
CA ILE A 79 -9.77 -27.64 -6.16
C ILE A 79 -8.60 -28.30 -5.43
N ASP A 80 -7.74 -27.51 -4.79
CA ASP A 80 -6.55 -27.97 -4.07
C ASP A 80 -6.44 -27.29 -2.70
N LYS A 81 -6.87 -28.02 -1.65
CA LYS A 81 -6.82 -27.54 -0.26
C LYS A 81 -5.40 -27.37 0.27
N SER A 82 -4.41 -27.98 -0.38
CA SER A 82 -3.00 -27.87 0.00
C SER A 82 -2.31 -26.66 -0.64
N HIS A 83 -3.00 -25.92 -1.52
CA HIS A 83 -2.44 -24.77 -2.21
C HIS A 83 -2.32 -23.53 -1.30
N THR A 84 -1.26 -23.52 -0.50
CA THR A 84 -0.93 -22.52 0.52
C THR A 84 -0.77 -21.09 -0.04
N TRP A 85 -0.33 -20.95 -1.29
CA TRP A 85 -0.26 -19.65 -1.96
C TRP A 85 -1.65 -19.04 -2.20
N SER A 86 -2.67 -19.84 -2.55
CA SER A 86 -4.04 -19.30 -2.63
C SER A 86 -4.59 -18.93 -1.27
N VAL A 87 -4.24 -19.67 -0.21
CA VAL A 87 -4.61 -19.28 1.17
C VAL A 87 -4.01 -17.93 1.53
N LEU A 88 -2.71 -17.71 1.23
CA LEU A 88 -2.02 -16.45 1.46
C LEU A 88 -2.70 -15.30 0.69
N TYR A 89 -2.88 -15.45 -0.62
CA TYR A 89 -3.45 -14.39 -1.44
C TYR A 89 -4.94 -14.14 -1.19
N GLN A 90 -5.69 -15.15 -0.72
CA GLN A 90 -7.03 -14.95 -0.19
C GLN A 90 -6.99 -14.05 1.05
N ALA A 91 -6.09 -14.31 1.99
CA ALA A 91 -5.94 -13.50 3.20
C ALA A 91 -5.52 -12.06 2.88
N ILE A 92 -4.61 -11.87 1.93
CA ILE A 92 -4.26 -10.53 1.40
C ILE A 92 -5.50 -9.83 0.85
N SER A 93 -6.33 -10.55 0.08
CA SER A 93 -7.56 -9.98 -0.47
C SER A 93 -8.57 -9.61 0.62
N GLN A 94 -8.73 -10.46 1.64
CA GLN A 94 -9.58 -10.17 2.79
C GLN A 94 -9.10 -8.92 3.53
N TYR A 95 -7.79 -8.81 3.77
CA TYR A 95 -7.20 -7.64 4.39
C TYR A 95 -7.50 -6.35 3.62
N GLN A 96 -7.34 -6.37 2.29
CA GLN A 96 -7.56 -5.19 1.43
C GLN A 96 -9.04 -4.81 1.35
N LEU A 97 -9.95 -5.78 1.47
CA LEU A 97 -11.40 -5.57 1.56
C LEU A 97 -11.86 -5.21 2.99
N GLY A 98 -10.93 -4.91 3.89
CA GLY A 98 -11.25 -4.48 5.25
C GLY A 98 -11.60 -5.60 6.24
N GLN A 99 -11.56 -6.87 5.83
CA GLN A 99 -11.79 -8.04 6.68
C GLN A 99 -10.51 -8.43 7.43
N TRP A 100 -9.89 -7.47 8.11
CA TRP A 100 -8.53 -7.61 8.64
C TRP A 100 -8.42 -8.64 9.77
N GLN A 101 -9.45 -8.82 10.62
CA GLN A 101 -9.46 -9.85 11.68
C GLN A 101 -9.41 -11.26 11.08
N VAL A 102 -10.14 -11.46 9.97
CA VAL A 102 -10.17 -12.76 9.26
C VAL A 102 -8.80 -13.01 8.62
N ALA A 103 -8.25 -11.99 7.95
CA ALA A 103 -6.94 -12.08 7.33
C ALA A 103 -5.84 -12.36 8.37
N GLU A 104 -5.85 -11.66 9.51
CA GLU A 104 -4.91 -11.86 10.61
C GLU A 104 -4.93 -13.31 11.11
N SER A 105 -6.12 -13.87 11.35
CA SER A 105 -6.27 -15.27 11.76
C SER A 105 -5.65 -16.24 10.75
N VAL A 106 -5.82 -15.97 9.45
CA VAL A 106 -5.25 -16.80 8.38
C VAL A 106 -3.72 -16.64 8.33
N PHE A 107 -3.19 -15.42 8.43
CA PHE A 107 -1.74 -15.19 8.45
C PHE A 107 -1.07 -15.87 9.66
N ARG A 108 -1.66 -15.79 10.86
CA ARG A 108 -1.17 -16.51 12.04
C ARG A 108 -1.16 -18.02 11.83
N LYS A 109 -2.21 -18.57 11.20
CA LYS A 109 -2.25 -20.00 10.83
C LYS A 109 -1.19 -20.37 9.81
N LEU A 110 -0.90 -19.52 8.83
CA LEU A 110 0.15 -19.73 7.84
C LEU A 110 1.53 -19.74 8.52
N VAL A 111 1.82 -18.76 9.37
CA VAL A 111 3.08 -18.69 10.13
C VAL A 111 3.30 -19.94 11.00
N ASN A 112 2.24 -20.44 11.64
CA ASN A 112 2.36 -21.58 12.57
C ASN A 112 2.44 -22.95 11.89
N ASN A 113 1.91 -23.10 10.66
CA ASN A 113 1.74 -24.40 10.02
C ASN A 113 2.51 -24.59 8.71
N ASN A 114 3.14 -23.53 8.19
CA ASN A 114 3.89 -23.57 6.94
C ASN A 114 5.41 -23.63 7.20
N LYS A 115 6.16 -24.16 6.23
CA LYS A 115 7.63 -24.24 6.25
C LYS A 115 8.28 -23.51 5.08
N GLU A 116 7.50 -23.10 4.08
CA GLU A 116 7.98 -22.41 2.90
C GLU A 116 8.37 -20.97 3.26
N ALA A 117 9.66 -20.65 3.11
CA ALA A 117 10.23 -19.37 3.51
C ALA A 117 9.51 -18.17 2.88
N ALA A 118 9.19 -18.23 1.59
CA ALA A 118 8.49 -17.13 0.89
C ALA A 118 7.08 -16.85 1.44
N ILE A 119 6.34 -17.90 1.83
CA ILE A 119 5.03 -17.75 2.46
C ILE A 119 5.17 -17.18 3.86
N LEU A 120 6.14 -17.66 4.64
CA LEU A 120 6.41 -17.16 5.98
C LEU A 120 6.85 -15.69 5.95
N GLU A 121 7.77 -15.31 5.06
CA GLU A 121 8.20 -13.93 4.83
C GLU A 121 6.99 -13.02 4.55
N SER A 122 6.14 -13.43 3.62
CA SER A 122 4.97 -12.68 3.21
C SER A 122 3.94 -12.57 4.33
N ALA A 123 3.62 -13.68 5.02
CA ALA A 123 2.64 -13.69 6.10
C ALA A 123 3.07 -12.81 7.28
N HIS A 124 4.34 -12.87 7.68
CA HIS A 124 4.90 -11.99 8.69
C HIS A 124 4.87 -10.51 8.26
N PHE A 125 5.14 -10.19 6.99
CA PHE A 125 5.00 -8.82 6.49
C PHE A 125 3.56 -8.30 6.62
N TRP A 126 2.56 -9.12 6.28
CA TRP A 126 1.15 -8.71 6.40
C TRP A 126 0.70 -8.55 7.85
N LEU A 127 1.18 -9.41 8.76
CA LEU A 127 0.95 -9.24 10.20
C LEU A 127 1.56 -7.94 10.71
N ALA A 128 2.80 -7.63 10.30
CA ALA A 128 3.44 -6.37 10.65
C ALA A 128 2.62 -5.15 10.20
N LEU A 129 2.06 -5.21 9.00
CA LEU A 129 1.24 -4.13 8.47
C LEU A 129 -0.10 -3.99 9.21
N ILE A 130 -0.72 -5.09 9.64
CA ILE A 130 -1.92 -5.06 10.50
C ILE A 130 -1.60 -4.36 11.82
N HIS A 131 -0.56 -4.82 12.53
CA HIS A 131 -0.13 -4.23 13.80
C HIS A 131 0.24 -2.76 13.66
N TYR A 132 0.92 -2.39 12.58
CA TYR A 132 1.23 -1.00 12.26
C TYR A 132 -0.05 -0.16 12.17
N ARG A 133 -1.06 -0.59 11.40
CA ARG A 133 -2.32 0.16 11.24
C ARG A 133 -3.10 0.30 12.55
N GLN A 134 -2.98 -0.69 13.44
CA GLN A 134 -3.55 -0.68 14.78
C GLN A 134 -2.75 0.16 15.79
N GLY A 135 -1.60 0.72 15.40
CA GLY A 135 -0.72 1.50 16.26
C GLY A 135 0.17 0.66 17.19
N GLU A 136 0.24 -0.64 16.98
CA GLU A 136 1.03 -1.59 17.78
C GLU A 136 2.46 -1.69 17.24
N LEU A 137 3.20 -0.59 17.34
CA LEU A 137 4.51 -0.42 16.67
C LEU A 137 5.55 -1.48 17.08
N GLU A 138 5.57 -1.91 18.34
CA GLU A 138 6.52 -2.94 18.82
C GLU A 138 6.22 -4.32 18.23
N GLN A 139 4.93 -4.67 18.12
CA GLN A 139 4.51 -5.92 17.47
C GLN A 139 4.78 -5.86 15.96
N ALA A 140 4.48 -4.72 15.33
CA ALA A 140 4.80 -4.49 13.92
C ALA A 140 6.30 -4.68 13.63
N GLN A 141 7.17 -4.15 14.50
CA GLN A 141 8.63 -4.33 14.40
C GLN A 141 9.04 -5.80 14.52
N THR A 142 8.50 -6.51 15.51
CA THR A 142 8.80 -7.94 15.75
C THR A 142 8.42 -8.79 14.53
N GLU A 143 7.28 -8.51 13.93
CA GLU A 143 6.81 -9.21 12.73
C GLU A 143 7.65 -8.83 11.48
N LEU A 144 8.12 -7.59 11.34
CA LEU A 144 9.05 -7.21 10.26
C LEU A 144 10.40 -7.92 10.37
N GLU A 145 10.95 -8.02 11.58
CA GLU A 145 12.18 -8.76 11.84
C GLU A 145 12.01 -10.24 11.50
N SER A 146 10.85 -10.81 11.84
CA SER A 146 10.50 -12.19 11.49
C SER A 146 10.40 -12.37 9.97
N SER A 147 9.74 -11.45 9.26
CA SER A 147 9.69 -11.41 7.80
C SER A 147 11.10 -11.40 7.19
N GLN A 148 11.99 -10.54 7.71
CA GLN A 148 13.38 -10.43 7.23
C GLN A 148 14.20 -11.70 7.44
N ARG A 149 13.93 -12.50 8.49
CA ARG A 149 14.64 -13.77 8.74
C ARG A 149 14.33 -14.83 7.68
N PHE A 150 13.15 -14.77 7.06
CA PHE A 150 12.75 -15.70 6.01
C PHE A 150 13.08 -15.20 4.60
N TYR A 151 13.66 -14.00 4.48
CA TYR A 151 14.10 -13.46 3.20
C TYR A 151 15.20 -14.32 2.58
N VAL A 152 14.98 -14.75 1.35
CA VAL A 152 15.97 -15.47 0.54
C VAL A 152 16.44 -14.56 -0.58
N ALA A 153 17.71 -14.17 -0.57
CA ALA A 153 18.31 -13.41 -1.67
C ALA A 153 18.10 -14.18 -2.99
N ASN A 154 17.42 -13.56 -3.96
CA ASN A 154 16.90 -14.09 -5.24
C ASN A 154 15.40 -14.44 -5.29
N GLN A 155 14.63 -14.29 -4.19
CA GLN A 155 13.17 -14.40 -4.22
C GLN A 155 12.52 -13.03 -3.94
N GLN A 156 11.74 -12.56 -4.92
CA GLN A 156 10.79 -11.43 -4.86
C GLN A 156 11.30 -10.11 -4.23
N ASP A 157 11.92 -9.25 -5.06
CA ASP A 157 12.31 -7.86 -4.71
C ASP A 157 11.16 -7.02 -4.13
N LEU A 158 9.90 -7.38 -4.43
CA LEU A 158 8.73 -6.64 -4.00
C LEU A 158 8.59 -6.59 -2.47
N VAL A 159 8.61 -7.73 -1.78
CA VAL A 159 8.38 -7.78 -0.33
C VAL A 159 9.49 -7.04 0.42
N GLN A 160 10.73 -7.13 -0.07
CA GLN A 160 11.85 -6.35 0.46
C GLN A 160 11.61 -4.83 0.34
N SER A 161 11.17 -4.35 -0.84
CA SER A 161 10.89 -2.92 -1.04
C SER A 161 9.78 -2.42 -0.11
N LEU A 162 8.75 -3.24 0.11
CA LEU A 162 7.62 -2.93 0.98
C LEU A 162 8.01 -2.94 2.45
N ARG A 163 8.82 -3.93 2.87
CA ARG A 163 9.40 -4.02 4.21
C ARG A 163 10.24 -2.80 4.53
N THR A 164 11.15 -2.39 3.63
CA THR A 164 11.98 -1.19 3.85
C THR A 164 11.14 0.08 4.01
N GLN A 165 10.07 0.22 3.22
CA GLN A 165 9.13 1.35 3.36
C GLN A 165 8.41 1.34 4.71
N LEU A 166 7.92 0.17 5.15
CA LEU A 166 7.23 0.05 6.43
C LEU A 166 8.19 0.28 7.61
N GLN A 167 9.41 -0.28 7.55
CA GLN A 167 10.45 -0.08 8.55
C GLN A 167 10.78 1.39 8.73
N HIS A 168 11.05 2.10 7.63
CA HIS A 168 11.34 3.54 7.67
C HIS A 168 10.22 4.35 8.36
N ARG A 169 8.96 3.94 8.18
CA ARG A 169 7.82 4.61 8.82
C ARG A 169 7.73 4.32 10.31
N ILE A 170 7.96 3.07 10.72
CA ILE A 170 8.02 2.69 12.13
C ILE A 170 9.15 3.48 12.81
N ASP A 171 10.34 3.51 12.22
CA ASP A 171 11.49 4.26 12.73
C ASP A 171 11.19 5.76 12.86
N LYS A 172 10.50 6.34 11.88
CA LYS A 172 10.09 7.75 11.92
C LYS A 172 9.11 8.03 13.07
N LEU A 173 8.13 7.16 13.31
CA LEU A 173 7.17 7.33 14.40
C LEU A 173 7.83 7.08 15.77
N GLN A 174 8.70 6.08 15.89
CA GLN A 174 9.43 5.77 17.12
C GLN A 174 10.45 6.86 17.47
N SER A 175 11.21 7.36 16.50
CA SER A 175 12.13 8.48 16.72
C SER A 175 11.38 9.75 17.11
N ALA A 176 10.23 10.02 16.49
CA ALA A 176 9.38 11.14 16.87
C ALA A 176 8.82 10.99 18.31
N HIS A 177 8.50 9.76 18.73
CA HIS A 177 8.09 9.45 20.11
C HIS A 177 9.22 9.67 21.12
N LEU A 178 10.44 9.22 20.79
CA LEU A 178 11.62 9.41 21.63
C LEU A 178 12.00 10.90 21.75
N MET A 179 11.94 11.64 20.64
CA MET A 179 12.22 13.08 20.62
C MET A 179 11.14 13.91 21.33
N ALA A 180 9.89 13.43 21.42
CA ALA A 180 8.84 14.09 22.18
C ALA A 180 9.02 13.90 23.70
N LYS A 181 9.63 12.79 24.13
CA LYS A 181 9.97 12.53 25.54
C LYS A 181 11.16 13.37 26.02
N ASP A 182 12.12 13.64 25.14
CA ASP A 182 13.22 14.57 25.41
C ASP A 182 12.81 16.02 25.06
N LYS A 183 12.41 16.80 26.06
CA LYS A 183 11.93 18.20 25.97
C LYS A 183 12.90 19.23 25.31
N THR A 184 13.93 18.82 24.59
CA THR A 184 15.15 19.63 24.34
C THR A 184 15.47 19.99 22.89
N VAL A 185 14.59 19.80 21.89
CA VAL A 185 14.94 20.19 20.50
C VAL A 185 13.81 20.93 19.79
N LEU A 186 13.79 22.26 19.95
CA LEU A 186 12.99 23.19 19.16
C LEU A 186 13.84 24.07 18.21
N LYS A 187 15.11 23.73 17.95
CA LYS A 187 16.06 24.65 17.29
C LYS A 187 16.64 24.25 15.93
N ALA A 188 16.23 23.16 15.31
CA ALA A 188 16.66 22.85 13.95
C ALA A 188 15.46 22.41 13.11
N LEU A 189 14.74 23.38 12.53
CA LEU A 189 13.71 23.12 11.54
C LEU A 189 13.94 24.08 10.38
N ASP A 190 14.59 23.55 9.35
CA ASP A 190 14.91 24.21 8.09
C ASP A 190 13.70 24.92 7.48
N GLU A 191 13.97 26.13 6.98
CA GLU A 191 13.07 26.96 6.21
C GLU A 191 13.03 26.46 4.76
N ASP A 192 12.12 25.54 4.46
CA ASP A 192 11.72 25.35 3.06
C ASP A 192 10.24 24.95 2.97
N ALA A 193 9.40 25.98 2.92
CA ALA A 193 7.95 25.92 2.89
C ALA A 193 7.44 25.41 1.52
N SER A 194 7.48 24.09 1.32
CA SER A 194 6.59 23.39 0.39
C SER A 194 5.54 22.64 1.22
N SER A 195 4.35 23.24 1.29
CA SER A 195 3.16 22.67 1.94
C SER A 195 2.82 21.30 1.34
N LEU A 196 2.70 20.26 2.20
CA LEU A 196 2.42 18.83 1.92
C LEU A 196 3.60 17.84 2.08
N LYS A 197 4.70 18.20 2.74
CA LYS A 197 5.81 17.28 3.09
C LYS A 197 5.56 16.39 4.33
N GLY A 198 4.32 16.29 4.82
CA GLY A 198 3.99 15.36 5.90
C GLY A 198 4.15 13.89 5.48
N PRO A 199 4.45 12.96 6.40
CA PRO A 199 4.30 11.55 6.10
C PRO A 199 2.82 11.33 5.75
N LEU A 200 2.53 11.11 4.46
CA LEU A 200 1.26 10.50 4.11
C LEU A 200 1.26 9.12 4.78
N LEU A 201 0.42 8.97 5.80
CA LEU A 201 0.06 7.69 6.40
C LEU A 201 -0.74 6.88 5.37
N ASP A 202 0.01 6.39 4.39
CA ASP A 202 -0.32 5.45 3.32
C ASP A 202 -0.98 5.93 2.02
N VAL A 203 -0.72 5.09 1.01
CA VAL A 203 -1.41 4.80 -0.25
C VAL A 203 -0.41 4.81 -1.43
N PRO A 204 0.03 3.62 -1.90
CA PRO A 204 -0.05 2.32 -1.22
C PRO A 204 1.15 1.38 -1.38
N LEU A 205 1.19 0.39 -0.49
CA LEU A 205 2.11 -0.75 -0.41
C LEU A 205 1.82 -1.87 -1.44
N PHE A 206 1.78 -1.55 -2.74
CA PHE A 206 2.12 -2.57 -3.75
C PHE A 206 2.80 -1.93 -4.94
N SER A 207 4.12 -1.96 -5.01
CA SER A 207 4.83 -1.65 -6.25
C SER A 207 4.42 -2.69 -7.29
N HIS A 208 3.51 -2.38 -8.21
CA HIS A 208 3.36 -3.21 -9.40
C HIS A 208 4.52 -2.85 -10.33
N ASP A 209 5.65 -3.51 -10.12
CA ASP A 209 6.94 -3.16 -10.73
C ASP A 209 6.90 -3.10 -12.26
N ARG A 210 6.06 -3.89 -12.94
CA ARG A 210 6.02 -3.82 -14.41
C ARG A 210 5.48 -2.51 -14.99
N LEU A 211 4.54 -1.84 -14.31
CA LEU A 211 4.06 -0.51 -14.73
C LEU A 211 4.82 0.61 -14.05
N MET A 212 5.44 0.35 -12.90
CA MET A 212 6.29 1.31 -12.20
C MET A 212 7.71 1.39 -12.76
N VAL A 213 8.24 0.40 -13.49
CA VAL A 213 9.50 0.54 -14.25
C VAL A 213 9.39 1.69 -15.27
N LEU A 214 8.23 1.88 -15.90
CA LEU A 214 7.94 3.06 -16.74
C LEU A 214 7.95 4.39 -15.95
N LEU A 215 7.77 4.34 -14.63
CA LEU A 215 7.70 5.48 -13.72
C LEU A 215 8.95 5.64 -12.83
N ALA A 216 9.84 4.65 -12.78
CA ALA A 216 11.02 4.57 -11.92
C ALA A 216 12.30 4.95 -12.67
N ASP A 217 12.36 4.71 -13.98
CA ASP A 217 13.48 5.13 -14.84
C ASP A 217 13.46 6.63 -15.18
N LYS A 218 12.39 7.34 -14.81
CA LYS A 218 12.32 8.80 -14.96
C LYS A 218 12.61 9.47 -13.62
N PRO A 219 13.53 10.45 -13.57
CA PRO A 219 13.78 11.19 -12.34
C PRO A 219 12.45 11.71 -11.80
N GLN A 220 12.27 11.61 -10.47
CA GLN A 220 11.04 11.96 -9.75
C GLN A 220 10.59 13.43 -9.94
N THR A 221 11.35 14.21 -10.69
CA THR A 221 11.02 15.52 -11.24
C THR A 221 9.96 15.40 -12.34
N SER A 222 8.72 15.67 -11.97
CA SER A 222 7.58 16.01 -12.84
C SER A 222 7.36 15.09 -14.05
N LEU A 223 6.48 14.09 -13.91
CA LEU A 223 5.69 13.65 -15.08
C LEU A 223 5.08 14.91 -15.72
N GLU A 224 5.43 15.19 -16.97
CA GLU A 224 4.78 16.26 -17.73
C GLU A 224 3.29 15.94 -17.87
N TYR A 225 2.45 16.97 -17.96
CA TYR A 225 0.99 16.80 -18.00
C TYR A 225 0.55 15.85 -19.13
N ALA A 226 1.23 15.89 -20.28
CA ALA A 226 0.97 15.01 -21.42
C ALA A 226 1.26 13.53 -21.14
N GLU A 227 2.31 13.24 -20.38
CA GLU A 227 2.65 11.86 -19.98
C GLU A 227 1.62 11.32 -18.98
N PHE A 228 1.14 12.16 -18.07
CA PHE A 228 0.09 11.80 -17.12
C PHE A 228 -1.22 11.47 -17.85
N GLU A 229 -1.66 12.30 -18.79
CA GLU A 229 -2.90 12.07 -19.55
C GLU A 229 -2.84 10.77 -20.36
N THR A 230 -1.70 10.53 -21.03
CA THR A 230 -1.48 9.31 -21.81
C THR A 230 -1.57 8.07 -20.94
N LEU A 231 -0.85 8.06 -19.81
CA LEU A 231 -0.84 6.93 -18.88
C LEU A 231 -2.20 6.75 -18.19
N SER A 232 -2.83 7.83 -17.76
CA SER A 232 -4.17 7.83 -17.16
C SER A 232 -5.20 7.20 -18.10
N ARG A 233 -5.18 7.58 -19.39
CA ARG A 233 -6.04 7.00 -20.42
C ARG A 233 -5.74 5.52 -20.65
N GLU A 234 -4.46 5.15 -20.76
CA GLU A 234 -4.07 3.75 -20.94
C GLU A 234 -4.55 2.86 -19.80
N LEU A 235 -4.32 3.28 -18.55
CA LEU A 235 -4.77 2.54 -17.36
C LEU A 235 -6.30 2.46 -17.28
N THR A 236 -7.00 3.52 -17.71
CA THR A 236 -8.47 3.52 -17.78
C THR A 236 -8.96 2.48 -18.80
N LEU A 237 -8.39 2.47 -20.01
CA LEU A 237 -8.77 1.54 -21.07
C LEU A 237 -8.45 0.08 -20.73
N LYS A 238 -7.31 -0.15 -20.08
CA LYS A 238 -6.89 -1.49 -19.61
C LYS A 238 -7.59 -1.93 -18.33
N GLY A 239 -8.38 -1.05 -17.71
CA GLY A 239 -9.09 -1.35 -16.48
C GLY A 239 -8.19 -1.51 -15.25
N HIS A 240 -6.95 -0.99 -15.25
CA HIS A 240 -6.02 -1.09 -14.11
C HIS A 240 -6.37 -0.12 -12.97
N LYS A 241 -7.55 -0.32 -12.36
CA LYS A 241 -8.13 0.58 -11.35
C LYS A 241 -7.19 0.88 -10.18
N PRO A 242 -6.52 -0.12 -9.54
CA PRO A 242 -5.64 0.17 -8.40
C PRO A 242 -4.44 1.05 -8.78
N VAL A 243 -3.88 0.88 -9.99
CA VAL A 243 -2.73 1.68 -10.44
C VAL A 243 -3.19 3.10 -10.81
N LEU A 244 -4.35 3.21 -11.47
CA LEU A 244 -4.95 4.50 -11.83
C LEU A 244 -5.25 5.35 -10.59
N PHE A 245 -5.85 4.77 -9.56
CA PHE A 245 -6.10 5.41 -8.27
C PHE A 245 -4.85 6.09 -7.71
N ARG A 246 -3.72 5.37 -7.69
CA ARG A 246 -2.43 5.89 -7.18
C ARG A 246 -1.89 7.01 -8.04
N LEU A 247 -1.94 6.85 -9.36
CA LEU A 247 -1.48 7.85 -10.31
C LEU A 247 -2.24 9.16 -10.09
N LEU A 248 -3.56 9.10 -9.89
CA LEU A 248 -4.40 10.25 -9.62
C LEU A 248 -4.04 10.94 -8.30
N LEU A 249 -3.88 10.18 -7.21
CA LEU A 249 -3.46 10.76 -5.92
C LEU A 249 -2.07 11.39 -6.02
N LYS A 250 -1.08 10.71 -6.61
CA LYS A 250 0.27 11.25 -6.80
C LYS A 250 0.25 12.54 -7.61
N GLN A 251 -0.53 12.57 -8.68
CA GLN A 251 -0.68 13.77 -9.51
C GLN A 251 -1.35 14.91 -8.72
N SER A 252 -2.38 14.63 -7.91
CA SER A 252 -3.08 15.65 -7.12
C SER A 252 -2.21 16.37 -6.08
N LEU A 253 -1.11 15.74 -5.66
CA LEU A 253 -0.18 16.33 -4.68
C LEU A 253 0.83 17.29 -5.33
N LYS A 254 0.87 17.41 -6.65
CA LYS A 254 1.83 18.30 -7.34
C LYS A 254 1.53 19.78 -7.05
N PRO A 255 2.51 20.56 -6.54
CA PRO A 255 2.34 21.97 -6.22
C PRO A 255 1.97 22.86 -7.41
N SER A 256 2.27 22.45 -8.65
CA SER A 256 2.00 23.22 -9.86
C SER A 256 0.53 23.20 -10.31
N LEU A 257 -0.30 22.30 -9.78
CA LEU A 257 -1.69 22.18 -10.20
C LEU A 257 -2.61 23.14 -9.43
N THR A 258 -3.63 23.65 -10.10
CA THR A 258 -4.69 24.45 -9.47
C THR A 258 -5.56 23.59 -8.55
N TRP A 259 -6.22 24.22 -7.57
CA TRP A 259 -7.13 23.53 -6.65
C TRP A 259 -8.20 22.72 -7.39
N ILE A 260 -8.83 23.29 -8.42
CA ILE A 260 -9.90 22.63 -9.18
C ILE A 260 -9.38 21.33 -9.80
N VAL A 261 -8.18 21.35 -10.40
CA VAL A 261 -7.58 20.16 -10.99
C VAL A 261 -7.25 19.12 -9.91
N ARG A 262 -6.67 19.54 -8.77
CA ARG A 262 -6.36 18.61 -7.67
C ARG A 262 -7.61 17.97 -7.08
N ASP A 263 -8.66 18.75 -6.84
CA ASP A 263 -9.92 18.25 -6.28
C ASP A 263 -10.59 17.26 -7.23
N ASN A 264 -10.59 17.53 -8.54
CA ASN A 264 -11.11 16.60 -9.56
C ASN A 264 -10.31 15.29 -9.62
N LEU A 265 -8.97 15.35 -9.51
CA LEU A 265 -8.13 14.16 -9.48
C LEU A 265 -8.42 13.29 -8.25
N VAL A 266 -8.53 13.90 -7.07
CA VAL A 266 -8.85 13.17 -5.83
C VAL A 266 -10.29 12.66 -5.84
N ALA A 267 -11.25 13.42 -6.38
CA ALA A 267 -12.63 12.96 -6.53
C ALA A 267 -12.69 11.69 -7.40
N ARG A 268 -12.02 11.70 -8.55
CA ARG A 268 -11.92 10.53 -9.42
C ARG A 268 -11.22 9.35 -8.73
N ALA A 269 -10.19 9.62 -7.91
CA ALA A 269 -9.51 8.60 -7.12
C ALA A 269 -10.46 7.97 -6.08
N ILE A 270 -11.28 8.79 -5.41
CA ILE A 270 -12.31 8.35 -4.47
C ILE A 270 -13.36 7.48 -5.15
N ASP A 271 -13.84 7.85 -6.34
CA ASP A 271 -14.80 7.04 -7.08
C ASP A 271 -14.24 5.64 -7.38
N ILE A 272 -13.00 5.59 -7.91
CA ILE A 272 -12.32 4.33 -8.23
C ILE A 272 -12.12 3.45 -6.99
N ILE A 273 -11.64 4.02 -5.88
CA ILE A 273 -11.33 3.23 -4.69
C ILE A 273 -12.60 2.79 -3.94
N SER A 274 -13.69 3.55 -4.09
CA SER A 274 -15.02 3.15 -3.62
C SER A 274 -15.54 1.95 -4.39
N GLU A 275 -15.41 1.95 -5.73
CA GLU A 275 -15.75 0.79 -6.56
C GLU A 275 -14.92 -0.46 -6.26
N LEU A 276 -13.69 -0.26 -5.79
CA LEU A 276 -12.79 -1.36 -5.41
C LEU A 276 -13.04 -1.89 -3.99
N GLU A 277 -13.94 -1.27 -3.23
CA GLU A 277 -14.28 -1.63 -1.85
C GLU A 277 -13.03 -1.71 -0.94
N GLN A 278 -12.13 -0.72 -1.05
CA GLN A 278 -10.89 -0.64 -0.26
C GLN A 278 -10.98 0.51 0.77
N PRO A 279 -11.55 0.25 1.94
CA PRO A 279 -11.98 1.30 2.86
C PRO A 279 -10.82 2.08 3.49
N TYR A 280 -9.70 1.42 3.80
CA TYR A 280 -8.54 2.10 4.35
C TYR A 280 -7.95 3.12 3.36
N ASP A 281 -7.81 2.72 2.10
CA ASP A 281 -7.32 3.59 1.04
C ASP A 281 -8.33 4.70 0.70
N LEU A 282 -9.63 4.42 0.82
CA LEU A 282 -10.71 5.41 0.72
C LEU A 282 -10.61 6.48 1.82
N ALA A 283 -10.40 6.08 3.08
CA ALA A 283 -10.21 7.02 4.18
C ALA A 283 -9.01 7.95 3.94
N ILE A 284 -7.93 7.42 3.37
CA ILE A 284 -6.74 8.22 3.04
C ILE A 284 -7.01 9.16 1.87
N ALA A 285 -7.71 8.73 0.83
CA ALA A 285 -8.09 9.61 -0.27
C ALA A 285 -8.92 10.80 0.24
N TRP A 286 -9.85 10.57 1.18
CA TRP A 286 -10.60 11.62 1.86
C TRP A 286 -9.72 12.53 2.72
N LEU A 287 -8.78 11.97 3.50
CA LEU A 287 -7.80 12.74 4.27
C LEU A 287 -6.97 13.66 3.37
N ILE A 288 -6.46 13.14 2.25
CA ILE A 288 -5.72 13.93 1.26
C ILE A 288 -6.59 15.07 0.72
N ARG A 289 -7.84 14.78 0.36
CA ARG A 289 -8.79 15.80 -0.11
C ARG A 289 -9.03 16.89 0.94
N GLY A 290 -9.19 16.49 2.20
CA GLY A 290 -9.34 17.39 3.35
C GLY A 290 -8.12 18.30 3.53
N ARG A 291 -6.91 17.74 3.51
CA ARG A 291 -5.66 18.50 3.62
C ARG A 291 -5.48 19.50 2.48
N LEU A 292 -5.80 19.11 1.25
CA LEU A 292 -5.76 20.01 0.10
C LEU A 292 -6.80 21.15 0.25
N ALA A 293 -8.00 20.84 0.73
CA ALA A 293 -9.03 21.85 1.01
C ALA A 293 -8.59 22.82 2.10
N MET A 294 -7.98 22.34 3.19
CA MET A 294 -7.43 23.19 4.26
C MET A 294 -6.36 24.15 3.75
N ALA A 295 -5.41 23.64 2.94
CA ALA A 295 -4.35 24.45 2.37
C ALA A 295 -4.89 25.60 1.50
N MET A 296 -6.07 25.43 0.92
CA MET A 296 -6.77 26.42 0.10
C MET A 296 -7.83 27.22 0.88
N GLN A 297 -7.91 27.06 2.21
CA GLN A 297 -8.93 27.70 3.06
C GLN A 297 -10.38 27.42 2.60
N ASN A 298 -10.62 26.22 2.06
CA ASN A 298 -11.92 25.81 1.56
C ASN A 298 -12.78 25.25 2.70
N SER A 299 -14.02 25.75 2.82
CA SER A 299 -14.99 25.33 3.85
C SER A 299 -15.34 23.84 3.82
N LYS A 300 -15.12 23.14 2.70
CA LYS A 300 -15.33 21.69 2.56
C LYS A 300 -14.32 20.83 3.32
N ALA A 301 -13.22 21.41 3.81
CA ALA A 301 -12.17 20.67 4.51
C ALA A 301 -12.71 19.85 5.69
N ALA A 302 -13.56 20.44 6.54
CA ALA A 302 -14.16 19.77 7.69
C ALA A 302 -15.00 18.55 7.28
N MET A 303 -15.80 18.69 6.21
CA MET A 303 -16.62 17.61 5.67
C MET A 303 -15.76 16.44 5.18
N TYR A 304 -14.69 16.71 4.43
CA TYR A 304 -13.79 15.67 3.93
C TYR A 304 -13.04 14.94 5.05
N LEU A 305 -12.59 15.67 6.07
CA LEU A 305 -11.94 15.08 7.24
C LEU A 305 -12.92 14.26 8.08
N SER A 306 -14.18 14.67 8.19
CA SER A 306 -15.23 13.88 8.84
C SER A 306 -15.42 12.54 8.13
N HIS A 307 -15.58 12.55 6.79
CA HIS A 307 -15.70 11.30 6.03
C HIS A 307 -14.49 10.38 6.20
N ALA A 308 -13.27 10.93 6.18
CA ALA A 308 -12.07 10.16 6.45
C ALA A 308 -12.12 9.50 7.84
N ASN A 309 -12.56 10.24 8.86
CA ASN A 309 -12.62 9.78 10.25
C ASN A 309 -13.67 8.70 10.46
N ASP A 310 -14.86 8.86 9.87
CA ASP A 310 -15.95 7.89 9.98
C ASP A 310 -15.50 6.52 9.46
N ILE A 311 -14.86 6.49 8.29
CA ILE A 311 -14.30 5.27 7.71
C ILE A 311 -13.15 4.75 8.58
N ALA A 312 -12.18 5.59 8.95
CA ALA A 312 -11.03 5.13 9.75
C ALA A 312 -11.44 4.52 11.11
N ARG A 313 -12.53 5.03 11.73
CA ARG A 313 -13.11 4.49 12.95
C ARG A 313 -13.78 3.14 12.75
N GLU A 314 -14.53 2.96 11.66
CA GLU A 314 -15.12 1.67 11.30
C GLU A 314 -14.04 0.57 11.16
N PHE A 315 -12.85 0.93 10.68
CA PHE A 315 -11.72 0.01 10.51
C PHE A 315 -10.73 -0.03 11.68
N GLU A 316 -11.03 0.65 12.80
CA GLU A 316 -10.15 0.73 13.98
C GLU A 316 -8.70 1.14 13.66
N ALA A 317 -8.52 1.97 12.63
CA ALA A 317 -7.22 2.38 12.11
C ALA A 317 -6.57 3.47 13.00
N LYS A 318 -6.14 3.12 14.21
CA LYS A 318 -5.74 4.07 15.26
C LYS A 318 -4.75 5.14 14.81
N LEU A 319 -3.72 4.78 14.04
CA LEU A 319 -2.75 5.77 13.53
C LEU A 319 -3.38 6.75 12.53
N LEU A 320 -4.26 6.25 11.66
CA LEU A 320 -4.95 7.09 10.67
C LEU A 320 -5.98 7.99 11.35
N ILE A 321 -6.76 7.46 12.31
CA ILE A 321 -7.69 8.24 13.14
C ILE A 321 -6.94 9.40 13.78
N ARG A 322 -5.80 9.13 14.43
CA ARG A 322 -4.98 10.16 15.08
C ARG A 322 -4.54 11.25 14.09
N GLU A 323 -4.07 10.87 12.91
CA GLU A 323 -3.66 11.82 11.88
C GLU A 323 -4.82 12.70 11.41
N ILE A 324 -5.99 12.09 11.19
CA ILE A 324 -7.21 12.82 10.80
C ILE A 324 -7.64 13.80 11.90
N GLU A 325 -7.60 13.38 13.17
CA GLU A 325 -7.93 14.22 14.32
C GLU A 325 -7.00 15.44 14.43
N ILE A 326 -5.70 15.27 14.17
CA ILE A 326 -4.76 16.38 14.13
C ILE A 326 -5.15 17.41 13.05
N TYR A 327 -5.45 16.95 11.83
CA TYR A 327 -5.88 17.87 10.77
C TYR A 327 -7.25 18.51 11.04
N ALA A 328 -8.17 17.77 11.64
CA ALA A 328 -9.48 18.30 12.02
C ALA A 328 -9.34 19.45 13.04
N LEU A 329 -8.51 19.27 14.06
CA LEU A 329 -8.21 20.31 15.05
C LEU A 329 -7.47 21.51 14.43
N LEU A 330 -6.52 21.26 13.52
CA LEU A 330 -5.83 22.34 12.80
C LEU A 330 -6.82 23.15 11.93
N ASN A 331 -7.76 22.48 11.26
CA ASN A 331 -8.79 23.15 10.46
C ASN A 331 -9.73 23.98 11.34
N GLU A 332 -10.17 23.44 12.47
CA GLU A 332 -11.02 24.17 13.43
C GLU A 332 -10.29 25.40 13.98
N ALA A 333 -9.03 25.25 14.39
CA ALA A 333 -8.22 26.36 14.90
C ALA A 333 -7.93 27.44 13.85
N GLN A 334 -7.94 27.08 12.56
CA GLN A 334 -7.77 28.03 11.45
C GLN A 334 -9.03 28.85 11.18
N LEU A 335 -10.21 28.29 11.43
CA LEU A 335 -11.50 28.96 11.22
C LEU A 335 -12.01 29.68 12.47
N GLU A 336 -11.51 29.34 13.66
CA GLU A 336 -11.96 29.90 14.92
C GLU A 336 -11.48 31.35 15.14
N ALA A 337 -12.44 32.27 15.27
CA ALA A 337 -12.19 33.68 15.50
C ALA A 337 -11.91 34.01 16.99
N SER A 338 -12.38 33.17 17.91
CA SER A 338 -12.19 33.37 19.35
C SER A 338 -10.79 32.94 19.80
N ALA A 339 -9.99 33.89 20.30
CA ALA A 339 -8.66 33.60 20.85
C ALA A 339 -8.70 32.58 22.00
N LEU A 340 -9.74 32.61 22.84
CA LEU A 340 -9.91 31.66 23.94
C LEU A 340 -10.11 30.23 23.42
N LYS A 341 -11.03 30.04 22.46
CA LYS A 341 -11.30 28.72 21.87
C LYS A 341 -10.11 28.21 21.06
N LYS A 342 -9.45 29.09 20.31
CA LYS A 342 -8.20 28.76 19.61
C LYS A 342 -7.12 28.28 20.59
N GLY A 343 -6.99 28.92 21.75
CA GLY A 343 -6.11 28.47 22.83
C GLY A 343 -6.41 27.05 23.31
N VAL A 344 -7.68 26.72 23.54
CA VAL A 344 -8.11 25.37 23.94
C VAL A 344 -7.78 24.33 22.86
N LEU A 345 -8.00 24.65 21.59
CA LEU A 345 -7.67 23.77 20.46
C LEU A 345 -6.16 23.55 20.33
N LEU A 346 -5.36 24.58 20.54
CA LEU A 346 -3.90 24.47 20.54
C LEU A 346 -3.40 23.60 21.71
N GLU A 347 -4.00 23.69 22.90
CA GLU A 347 -3.67 22.79 24.02
C GLU A 347 -4.06 21.33 23.72
N ARG A 348 -5.20 21.09 23.05
CA ARG A 348 -5.56 19.76 22.56
C ARG A 348 -4.57 19.23 21.52
N LEU A 349 -4.12 20.07 20.60
CA LEU A 349 -3.07 19.73 19.63
C LEU A 349 -1.74 19.44 20.32
N LYS A 350 -1.41 20.16 21.39
CA LYS A 350 -0.23 19.87 22.23
C LYS A 350 -0.35 18.54 22.99
N ALA A 351 -1.56 18.14 23.38
CA ALA A 351 -1.77 16.80 23.95
C ALA A 351 -1.57 15.68 22.91
N LEU A 352 -1.79 15.98 21.63
CA LEU A 352 -1.58 15.06 20.51
C LEU A 352 -0.19 15.19 19.85
N GLN A 353 0.68 16.06 20.37
CA GLN A 353 1.87 16.60 19.68
C GLN A 353 3.01 15.59 19.46
N GLU A 354 2.95 14.39 20.04
CA GLU A 354 4.00 13.38 19.92
C GLU A 354 4.17 12.93 18.46
N GLY A 355 5.06 13.60 17.72
CA GLY A 355 5.39 13.27 16.34
C GLY A 355 4.54 13.93 15.25
N LEU A 356 4.15 15.19 15.46
CA LEU A 356 3.61 16.01 14.37
C LEU A 356 4.55 16.05 13.17
N SER A 357 3.97 15.97 11.98
CA SER A 357 4.67 16.10 10.72
C SER A 357 5.14 17.53 10.43
N GLN A 358 6.10 17.69 9.49
CA GLN A 358 6.62 19.01 9.12
C GLN A 358 5.54 19.97 8.61
N ASP A 359 4.58 19.48 7.85
CA ASP A 359 3.44 20.29 7.41
C ASP A 359 2.49 20.64 8.55
N GLN A 360 2.18 19.71 9.48
CA GLN A 360 1.41 20.00 10.69
C GLN A 360 2.11 21.05 11.56
N LEU A 361 3.43 20.92 11.77
CA LEU A 361 4.23 21.91 12.50
C LEU A 361 4.22 23.28 11.80
N SER A 362 4.28 23.30 10.46
CA SER A 362 4.20 24.55 9.69
C SER A 362 2.84 25.23 9.84
N LEU A 363 1.74 24.47 9.87
CA LEU A 363 0.40 24.98 10.10
C LEU A 363 0.24 25.49 11.52
N LEU A 364 0.72 24.74 12.52
CA LEU A 364 0.69 25.12 13.92
C LEU A 364 1.45 26.44 14.17
N LYS A 365 2.64 26.60 13.59
CA LYS A 365 3.43 27.85 13.67
C LYS A 365 2.70 29.06 13.09
N ARG A 366 1.89 28.88 12.04
CA ARG A 366 1.06 29.96 11.45
C ARG A 366 -0.09 30.33 12.37
N LEU A 367 -0.64 29.37 13.12
CA LEU A 367 -1.77 29.59 14.03
C LEU A 367 -1.35 30.21 15.37
N SER A 368 -0.08 30.06 15.78
CA SER A 368 0.47 30.61 17.02
C SER A 368 0.99 32.05 16.92
N LYS A 369 1.08 32.59 15.71
CA LYS A 369 1.29 34.03 15.46
C LYS A 369 -0.05 34.74 15.47
#